data_AF-A0A534QKR8-F1
#
_entry.id   AF-A0A534QKR8-F1
#
_cell.length_a   1.000
_cell.length_b   1.000
_cell.length_c   1.000
_cell.angle_alpha   90.00
_cell.angle_beta   90.00
_cell.angle_gamma   90.00
#
_symmetry.space_group_name_H-M   'P 1'
#
loop_
_entity.id
_entity.type
_entity.pdbx_description
1 polymer ?
#
loop_
_entity_poly.entity_id
_entity_poly.type
_entity_poly.pdbx_seq_one_letter_code
_entity_poly.pdbx_strand_id
1 'polypeptide(L)'
;MSSRTLSQAAGRPSHGRARSHHSTSAGLRLLLALALGAGAAAVVTGTARADVLDLAPVADTSVASGTEAGWDHGAADQLEVEQSPVRIAYLKFDLSAVRVPVVRATLTFFCTDGSPDGGSIYPVSDSSWVEGNRTGKSSTSAAGPGLKWTDLDTNGDGKLDAHDTSPFVPNFTRSLAALGSVTLGQPVSVDLTAALQGGARIYSLAIKSGSTNHASYVSREGADPTQRPRLHLEIGAQSSTTTTTITVPEPTTTSTTVPATTTTTLPGPSLTTTKPAGTLHVLAGRTGACRLVAAVTGWSGPGGVVRCTDGDSCDGDAAADGSCMAAVTLCLEGSAASACGPDVLAVLKLSSDPRLQALSDAFEDMKAHMPAGASEVCMPVVSLPVAKGRLPLKLQRLGKGPRKTLALVCRPPRRTHLPRPTGGGTTYATIQKKIFDSTCATPTCHGSAAASGGLNLAAGSSYGNLVSVPAENPAAQASGALRVVPGNPDASFLFEKLLGNIKPTEGVKMPLVGRPLSAAELDLIRRWIAAGAPETAPF
;
A
#
# COMPACT_ATOMS: atom_id res chain seq x y z
N MET A 1 -36.21 -20.38 63.23
CA MET A 1 -37.37 -19.88 64.01
C MET A 1 -37.83 -18.55 63.41
N SER A 2 -39.14 -18.30 63.39
CA SER A 2 -39.88 -17.02 63.23
C SER A 2 -39.31 -15.92 62.30
N SER A 3 -40.03 -15.47 61.25
CA SER A 3 -41.21 -14.56 61.31
C SER A 3 -40.86 -13.18 61.91
N ARG A 4 -41.18 -12.00 61.35
CA ARG A 4 -42.26 -11.47 60.47
C ARG A 4 -41.86 -10.01 60.06
N THR A 5 -42.55 -9.15 59.29
CA THR A 5 -43.82 -9.10 58.51
C THR A 5 -43.77 -7.88 57.56
N LEU A 6 -44.32 -7.98 56.32
CA LEU A 6 -45.30 -7.08 55.65
C LEU A 6 -45.05 -5.53 55.56
N SER A 7 -45.66 -4.73 54.67
CA SER A 7 -46.78 -4.89 53.70
C SER A 7 -46.66 -3.82 52.59
N GLN A 8 -46.98 -4.09 51.30
CA GLN A 8 -48.27 -3.84 50.60
C GLN A 8 -48.68 -2.35 50.44
N ALA A 9 -49.47 -1.91 49.46
CA ALA A 9 -49.96 -2.38 48.14
C ALA A 9 -50.66 -1.13 47.48
N ALA A 10 -51.42 -1.11 46.39
CA ALA A 10 -52.06 -2.07 45.47
C ALA A 10 -52.16 -1.39 44.07
N GLY A 11 -52.39 -2.03 42.92
CA GLY A 11 -53.52 -2.92 42.54
C GLY A 11 -54.64 -2.11 41.84
N ARG A 12 -55.42 -2.61 40.87
CA ARG A 12 -55.54 -3.92 40.20
C ARG A 12 -56.39 -3.77 38.91
N PRO A 13 -56.45 -4.75 37.98
CA PRO A 13 -57.20 -4.68 36.71
C PRO A 13 -58.36 -5.70 36.57
N SER A 14 -59.17 -5.59 35.50
CA SER A 14 -59.94 -6.68 34.82
C SER A 14 -60.70 -6.12 33.58
N HIS A 15 -60.50 -6.64 32.35
CA HIS A 15 -61.11 -7.81 31.68
C HIS A 15 -62.63 -7.73 31.32
N GLY A 16 -62.97 -7.94 30.04
CA GLY A 16 -64.35 -8.20 29.54
C GLY A 16 -64.45 -8.20 27.99
N ARG A 17 -65.20 -9.14 27.36
CA ARG A 17 -65.13 -9.46 25.91
C ARG A 17 -66.48 -9.95 25.32
N ALA A 18 -66.96 -9.40 24.18
CA ALA A 18 -67.91 -9.99 23.19
C ALA A 18 -68.14 -8.95 22.03
N ARG A 19 -68.06 -9.26 20.71
CA ARG A 19 -68.99 -9.97 19.78
C ARG A 19 -70.39 -9.33 19.65
N SER A 20 -71.05 -9.16 18.49
CA SER A 20 -70.72 -9.24 17.03
C SER A 20 -71.96 -8.77 16.19
N HIS A 21 -71.79 -8.47 14.87
CA HIS A 21 -72.73 -8.76 13.72
C HIS A 21 -72.87 -7.70 12.59
N HIS A 22 -72.69 -8.19 11.36
CA HIS A 22 -73.31 -7.88 10.04
C HIS A 22 -73.38 -6.46 9.39
N SER A 23 -72.59 -6.34 8.29
CA SER A 23 -73.01 -6.16 6.88
C SER A 23 -74.14 -5.18 6.49
N THR A 24 -73.84 -4.24 5.57
CA THR A 24 -74.55 -4.07 4.28
C THR A 24 -73.82 -3.10 3.33
N SER A 25 -74.10 -3.20 2.02
CA SER A 25 -73.42 -2.47 0.93
C SER A 25 -74.14 -1.19 0.50
N ALA A 26 -73.40 -0.18 0.02
CA ALA A 26 -73.90 0.84 -0.91
C ALA A 26 -72.72 1.48 -1.68
N GLY A 27 -72.84 1.63 -3.01
CA GLY A 27 -71.80 2.23 -3.86
C GLY A 27 -72.09 3.70 -4.21
N LEU A 28 -71.08 4.45 -4.65
CA LEU A 28 -71.29 5.81 -5.18
C LEU A 28 -70.29 6.23 -6.28
N ARG A 29 -70.83 6.32 -7.50
CA ARG A 29 -70.59 7.29 -8.58
C ARG A 29 -69.16 7.57 -9.06
N LEU A 30 -68.90 7.06 -10.26
CA LEU A 30 -68.02 7.61 -11.29
C LEU A 30 -68.24 9.12 -11.49
N LEU A 31 -67.16 9.91 -11.41
CA LEU A 31 -67.08 11.26 -11.97
C LEU A 31 -65.85 11.34 -12.88
N LEU A 32 -66.09 11.53 -14.18
CA LEU A 32 -65.08 11.56 -15.22
C LEU A 32 -64.52 12.99 -15.36
N ALA A 33 -63.36 13.26 -14.78
CA ALA A 33 -62.65 14.52 -14.97
C ALA A 33 -61.66 14.41 -16.13
N LEU A 34 -61.99 14.99 -17.30
CA LEU A 34 -61.01 15.18 -18.37
C LEU A 34 -60.01 16.27 -17.94
N ALA A 35 -58.81 15.86 -17.56
CA ALA A 35 -57.65 16.74 -17.50
C ALA A 35 -56.85 16.58 -18.81
N LEU A 36 -56.87 17.61 -19.67
CA LEU A 36 -55.89 17.72 -20.75
C LEU A 36 -54.54 18.10 -20.15
N GLY A 37 -53.80 17.10 -19.66
CA GLY A 37 -52.41 17.26 -19.27
C GLY A 37 -51.54 17.42 -20.52
N ALA A 38 -51.01 18.63 -20.75
CA ALA A 38 -49.98 18.83 -21.74
C ALA A 38 -48.77 17.95 -21.38
N GLY A 39 -48.33 17.12 -22.32
CA GLY A 39 -47.22 16.19 -22.14
C GLY A 39 -45.87 16.92 -22.06
N ALA A 40 -45.59 17.55 -20.93
CA ALA A 40 -44.22 17.85 -20.54
C ALA A 40 -43.51 16.52 -20.35
N ALA A 41 -42.63 16.15 -21.27
CA ALA A 41 -41.72 15.03 -21.08
C ALA A 41 -40.82 15.36 -19.90
N ALA A 42 -41.18 14.87 -18.72
CA ALA A 42 -40.33 14.93 -17.55
C ALA A 42 -39.06 14.14 -17.87
N VAL A 43 -37.98 14.86 -18.16
CA VAL A 43 -36.65 14.27 -18.19
C VAL A 43 -36.36 13.86 -16.75
N VAL A 44 -36.68 12.60 -16.44
CA VAL A 44 -36.22 11.95 -15.23
C VAL A 44 -34.71 11.83 -15.39
N THR A 45 -33.98 12.84 -14.92
CA THR A 45 -32.54 12.75 -14.70
C THR A 45 -32.35 11.72 -13.60
N GLY A 46 -32.26 10.45 -13.98
CA GLY A 46 -31.88 9.37 -13.09
C GLY A 46 -30.50 9.72 -12.56
N THR A 47 -30.43 10.17 -11.30
CA THR A 47 -29.17 10.23 -10.58
C THR A 47 -28.62 8.81 -10.56
N ALA A 48 -27.47 8.61 -11.21
CA ALA A 48 -26.79 7.33 -11.16
C ALA A 48 -26.52 7.01 -9.69
N ARG A 49 -27.25 6.04 -9.15
CA ARG A 49 -27.10 5.60 -7.77
C ARG A 49 -25.73 4.93 -7.68
N ALA A 50 -24.84 5.48 -6.86
CA ALA A 50 -23.67 4.71 -6.45
C ALA A 50 -24.18 3.46 -5.74
N ASP A 51 -23.73 2.29 -6.18
CA ASP A 51 -24.01 1.06 -5.45
C ASP A 51 -23.21 1.10 -4.15
N VAL A 52 -23.74 0.44 -3.11
CA VAL A 52 -23.18 0.50 -1.76
C VAL A 52 -22.84 -0.91 -1.30
N LEU A 53 -21.64 -1.08 -0.75
CA LEU A 53 -21.11 -2.35 -0.31
C LEU A 53 -20.42 -2.20 1.06
N ASP A 54 -20.97 -2.84 2.09
CA ASP A 54 -20.34 -2.96 3.40
C ASP A 54 -19.50 -4.23 3.48
N LEU A 55 -18.23 -4.10 3.83
CA LEU A 55 -17.29 -5.21 4.04
C LEU A 55 -16.87 -5.30 5.51
N ALA A 56 -16.94 -6.50 6.08
CA ALA A 56 -16.27 -6.83 7.33
C ALA A 56 -14.77 -7.12 7.07
N PRO A 57 -13.89 -6.95 8.06
CA PRO A 57 -12.51 -7.43 7.94
C PRO A 57 -12.51 -8.96 7.77
N VAL A 58 -11.70 -9.46 6.85
CA VAL A 58 -11.43 -10.90 6.67
C VAL A 58 -10.44 -11.41 7.71
N ALA A 59 -9.63 -10.51 8.28
CA ALA A 59 -8.84 -10.77 9.48
C ALA A 59 -8.62 -9.48 10.28
N ASP A 60 -8.58 -9.56 11.61
CA ASP A 60 -7.94 -8.53 12.45
C ASP A 60 -7.19 -9.11 13.66
N THR A 61 -6.21 -8.36 14.17
CA THR A 61 -5.38 -8.78 15.32
C THR A 61 -4.68 -7.58 15.93
N SER A 62 -4.09 -7.73 17.12
CA SER A 62 -3.19 -6.74 17.72
C SER A 62 -1.83 -7.36 17.98
N VAL A 63 -0.76 -6.59 17.76
CA VAL A 63 0.59 -6.95 18.21
C VAL A 63 0.99 -6.03 19.35
N ALA A 64 1.56 -6.60 20.40
CA ALA A 64 1.96 -5.90 21.61
C ALA A 64 3.43 -6.17 21.91
N SER A 65 4.22 -5.12 22.13
CA SER A 65 5.62 -5.21 22.55
C SER A 65 5.78 -5.68 24.00
N GLY A 66 7.03 -5.91 24.44
CA GLY A 66 7.33 -6.28 25.84
C GLY A 66 6.98 -7.72 26.18
N THR A 67 6.26 -7.95 27.29
CA THR A 67 5.93 -9.30 27.78
C THR A 67 5.05 -10.11 26.83
N GLU A 68 4.30 -9.43 25.99
CA GLU A 68 3.36 -10.00 25.02
C GLU A 68 3.98 -10.14 23.61
N ALA A 69 5.28 -9.83 23.46
CA ALA A 69 5.92 -9.72 22.14
C ALA A 69 5.80 -10.96 21.24
N GLY A 70 5.78 -12.15 21.83
CA GLY A 70 5.61 -13.42 21.11
C GLY A 70 4.18 -13.96 21.13
N TRP A 71 3.18 -13.20 21.58
CA TRP A 71 1.80 -13.69 21.80
C TRP A 71 0.88 -13.34 20.63
N ASP A 72 0.05 -14.32 20.24
CA ASP A 72 -1.03 -14.20 19.27
C ASP A 72 -2.29 -13.60 19.94
N HIS A 73 -2.89 -12.60 19.27
CA HIS A 73 -4.12 -11.91 19.69
C HIS A 73 -5.25 -11.99 18.65
N GLY A 74 -5.13 -12.86 17.62
CA GLY A 74 -6.09 -12.96 16.50
C GLY A 74 -7.45 -13.57 16.84
N ALA A 75 -7.70 -13.86 18.12
CA ALA A 75 -9.02 -14.19 18.65
C ALA A 75 -9.41 -13.29 19.83
N ALA A 76 -8.73 -12.16 20.02
CA ALA A 76 -9.14 -11.14 20.99
C ALA A 76 -10.43 -10.47 20.51
N ASP A 77 -11.32 -10.15 21.46
CA ASP A 77 -12.59 -9.45 21.24
C ASP A 77 -12.42 -7.93 21.09
N GLN A 78 -11.18 -7.44 21.16
CA GLN A 78 -10.79 -6.04 21.10
C GLN A 78 -9.50 -5.87 20.27
N LEU A 79 -9.38 -4.72 19.61
CA LEU A 79 -8.18 -4.22 18.95
C LEU A 79 -7.59 -3.11 19.81
N GLU A 80 -6.30 -3.23 20.17
CA GLU A 80 -5.64 -2.37 21.14
C GLU A 80 -4.55 -1.52 20.46
N VAL A 81 -4.51 -0.23 20.79
CA VAL A 81 -3.59 0.73 20.20
C VAL A 81 -3.00 1.64 21.29
N GLU A 82 -1.68 1.62 21.45
CA GLU A 82 -0.96 2.32 22.53
C GLU A 82 0.51 2.55 22.17
N GLN A 83 1.16 3.55 22.79
CA GLN A 83 2.59 3.85 22.58
C GLN A 83 3.54 3.17 23.60
N SER A 84 3.07 2.75 24.78
CA SER A 84 3.94 2.17 25.83
C SER A 84 3.15 1.32 26.85
N PRO A 85 3.14 -0.03 26.74
CA PRO A 85 3.78 -0.82 25.71
C PRO A 85 3.24 -0.45 24.32
N VAL A 86 4.08 -0.53 23.29
CA VAL A 86 3.60 -0.31 21.92
C VAL A 86 2.59 -1.41 21.59
N ARG A 87 1.36 -1.02 21.25
CA ARG A 87 0.30 -1.88 20.71
C ARG A 87 -0.15 -1.32 19.36
N ILE A 88 -0.24 -2.20 18.36
CA ILE A 88 -0.63 -1.86 16.98
C ILE A 88 -1.70 -2.84 16.53
N ALA A 89 -2.87 -2.32 16.16
CA ALA A 89 -3.95 -3.10 15.57
C ALA A 89 -3.73 -3.27 14.07
N TYR A 90 -4.02 -4.46 13.53
CA TYR A 90 -3.97 -4.80 12.11
C TYR A 90 -5.34 -5.24 11.64
N LEU A 91 -5.75 -4.79 10.45
CA LEU A 91 -6.99 -5.20 9.79
C LEU A 91 -6.74 -5.55 8.33
N LYS A 92 -7.46 -6.55 7.82
CA LYS A 92 -7.40 -7.01 6.44
C LYS A 92 -8.79 -6.98 5.81
N PHE A 93 -8.93 -6.36 4.65
CA PHE A 93 -10.17 -6.32 3.87
C PHE A 93 -9.94 -6.92 2.48
N ASP A 94 -10.83 -7.83 2.06
CA ASP A 94 -10.79 -8.39 0.70
C ASP A 94 -11.72 -7.61 -0.23
N LEU A 95 -11.14 -6.80 -1.13
CA LEU A 95 -11.84 -6.10 -2.20
C LEU A 95 -11.68 -6.83 -3.55
N SER A 96 -11.18 -8.07 -3.59
CA SER A 96 -10.92 -8.82 -4.83
C SER A 96 -12.15 -9.02 -5.72
N ALA A 97 -13.36 -8.92 -5.17
CA ALA A 97 -14.64 -8.95 -5.90
C ALA A 97 -15.08 -7.56 -6.45
N VAL A 98 -14.48 -6.46 -5.98
CA VAL A 98 -14.88 -5.08 -6.34
C VAL A 98 -14.29 -4.71 -7.70
N ARG A 99 -15.00 -5.07 -8.79
CA ARG A 99 -14.59 -4.86 -10.19
C ARG A 99 -14.82 -3.44 -10.73
N VAL A 100 -15.52 -2.59 -9.97
CA VAL A 100 -15.83 -1.19 -10.33
C VAL A 100 -15.02 -0.21 -9.48
N PRO A 101 -14.79 1.03 -9.94
CA PRO A 101 -14.07 2.04 -9.16
C PRO A 101 -14.74 2.33 -7.82
N VAL A 102 -13.94 2.45 -6.77
CA VAL A 102 -14.39 2.94 -5.45
C VAL A 102 -14.53 4.46 -5.53
N VAL A 103 -15.74 4.96 -5.32
CA VAL A 103 -16.09 6.40 -5.32
C VAL A 103 -15.83 7.00 -3.94
N ARG A 104 -16.21 6.25 -2.89
CA ARG A 104 -15.96 6.60 -1.48
C ARG A 104 -15.64 5.33 -0.70
N ALA A 105 -14.73 5.42 0.25
CA ALA A 105 -14.51 4.39 1.25
C ALA A 105 -14.45 4.99 2.66
N THR A 106 -15.36 4.58 3.54
CA THR A 106 -15.41 5.03 4.93
C THR A 106 -15.26 3.83 5.86
N LEU A 107 -14.18 3.80 6.65
CA LEU A 107 -13.94 2.76 7.64
C LEU A 107 -14.47 3.23 9.00
N THR A 108 -15.37 2.46 9.60
CA THR A 108 -15.95 2.71 10.92
C THR A 108 -15.45 1.69 11.94
N PHE A 109 -15.11 2.17 13.14
CA PHE A 109 -14.81 1.38 14.35
C PHE A 109 -15.74 1.79 15.49
N PHE A 110 -15.91 0.93 16.49
CA PHE A 110 -16.61 1.27 17.74
C PHE A 110 -15.60 1.32 18.91
N CYS A 111 -15.52 2.47 19.59
CA CYS A 111 -14.55 2.72 20.65
C CYS A 111 -15.00 2.11 21.98
N THR A 112 -14.12 1.31 22.60
CA THR A 112 -14.33 0.60 23.87
C THR A 112 -13.38 1.07 24.98
N ASP A 113 -12.33 1.81 24.64
CA ASP A 113 -11.55 2.63 25.56
C ASP A 113 -11.09 3.92 24.87
N GLY A 114 -11.21 5.05 25.57
CA GLY A 114 -11.17 6.41 25.00
C GLY A 114 -9.82 7.11 25.18
N SER A 115 -9.29 7.69 24.10
CA SER A 115 -7.97 8.34 24.08
C SER A 115 -7.98 9.66 23.31
N PRO A 116 -7.15 10.66 23.72
CA PRO A 116 -6.93 11.86 22.91
C PRO A 116 -6.27 11.58 21.55
N ASP A 117 -5.67 10.39 21.36
CA ASP A 117 -5.17 9.92 20.06
C ASP A 117 -5.53 8.43 19.86
N GLY A 118 -6.63 8.20 19.13
CA GLY A 118 -7.03 6.88 18.64
C GLY A 118 -6.09 6.29 17.59
N GLY A 119 -5.12 7.06 17.11
CA GLY A 119 -4.07 6.61 16.21
C GLY A 119 -4.26 7.01 14.75
N SER A 120 -3.19 6.77 13.99
CA SER A 120 -3.13 6.94 12.55
C SER A 120 -3.11 5.60 11.84
N ILE A 121 -3.74 5.54 10.66
CA ILE A 121 -3.84 4.35 9.83
C ILE A 121 -2.76 4.37 8.77
N TYR A 122 -2.00 3.29 8.66
CA TYR A 122 -0.88 3.09 7.75
C TYR A 122 -1.15 1.87 6.85
N PRO A 123 -0.66 1.85 5.60
CA PRO A 123 -0.74 0.67 4.75
C PRO A 123 0.34 -0.33 5.15
N VAL A 124 -0.02 -1.61 5.14
CA VAL A 124 0.94 -2.72 5.19
C VAL A 124 1.13 -3.25 3.77
N SER A 125 2.38 -3.47 3.35
CA SER A 125 2.69 -3.82 1.95
C SER A 125 2.26 -5.24 1.60
N ASP A 126 2.45 -6.18 2.52
CA ASP A 126 2.04 -7.58 2.39
C ASP A 126 0.79 -7.91 3.24
N SER A 127 -0.09 -8.74 2.68
CA SER A 127 -1.35 -9.16 3.29
C SER A 127 -1.40 -10.66 3.65
N SER A 128 -0.27 -11.37 3.53
CA SER A 128 -0.14 -12.80 3.83
C SER A 128 -0.03 -13.13 5.33
N TRP A 129 0.06 -12.12 6.21
CA TRP A 129 0.05 -12.33 7.67
C TRP A 129 -1.20 -13.10 8.12
N VAL A 130 -1.01 -13.99 9.09
CA VAL A 130 -2.06 -14.84 9.65
C VAL A 130 -2.69 -14.12 10.83
N GLU A 131 -4.03 -14.15 10.90
CA GLU A 131 -4.82 -13.56 11.97
C GLU A 131 -4.38 -14.08 13.35
N GLY A 132 -4.52 -15.39 13.52
CA GLY A 132 -4.22 -16.09 14.76
C GLY A 132 -5.40 -16.91 15.25
N ASN A 133 -5.27 -17.45 16.46
CA ASN A 133 -6.38 -18.13 17.14
C ASN A 133 -6.32 -17.99 18.67
N ARG A 134 -5.55 -17.03 19.18
CA ARG A 134 -5.35 -16.81 20.61
C ARG A 134 -5.80 -15.41 21.02
N THR A 135 -6.14 -15.27 22.28
CA THR A 135 -6.83 -14.07 22.80
C THR A 135 -5.88 -13.03 23.40
N GLY A 136 -4.56 -13.24 23.36
CA GLY A 136 -3.61 -12.42 24.14
C GLY A 136 -3.69 -12.58 25.68
N LYS A 137 -4.75 -13.17 26.24
CA LYS A 137 -5.03 -13.12 27.69
C LYS A 137 -4.18 -14.06 28.57
N SER A 138 -3.21 -14.79 28.02
CA SER A 138 -2.30 -15.67 28.78
C SER A 138 -1.04 -16.03 28.01
N SER A 139 0.00 -16.50 28.70
CA SER A 139 1.24 -17.01 28.07
C SER A 139 1.05 -18.17 27.10
N THR A 140 -0.09 -18.89 27.16
CA THR A 140 -0.41 -19.93 26.16
C THR A 140 -0.60 -19.36 24.76
N SER A 141 -0.88 -18.04 24.64
CA SER A 141 -0.96 -17.31 23.38
C SER A 141 0.36 -17.29 22.61
N ALA A 142 1.50 -17.55 23.26
CA ALA A 142 2.79 -17.69 22.59
C ALA A 142 2.82 -18.83 21.56
N ALA A 143 1.99 -19.86 21.75
CA ALA A 143 1.85 -21.00 20.85
C ALA A 143 0.76 -20.81 19.76
N GLY A 144 0.22 -19.60 19.59
CA GLY A 144 -0.70 -19.28 18.49
C GLY A 144 0.04 -19.04 17.15
N PRO A 145 -0.61 -19.27 16.00
CA PRO A 145 -0.03 -19.06 14.67
C PRO A 145 -0.17 -17.62 14.13
N GLY A 146 -0.82 -16.72 14.85
CA GLY A 146 -1.04 -15.33 14.43
C GLY A 146 0.22 -14.47 14.43
N LEU A 147 0.15 -13.35 13.71
CA LEU A 147 1.18 -12.31 13.65
C LEU A 147 1.52 -11.79 15.06
N LYS A 148 2.82 -11.67 15.35
CA LYS A 148 3.36 -11.21 16.64
C LYS A 148 4.27 -10.00 16.48
N TRP A 149 4.55 -9.32 17.59
CA TRP A 149 5.57 -8.26 17.60
C TRP A 149 6.95 -8.80 17.20
N THR A 150 7.33 -10.00 17.65
CA THR A 150 8.60 -10.65 17.25
C THR A 150 8.71 -10.98 15.76
N ASP A 151 7.59 -11.00 15.03
CA ASP A 151 7.58 -11.21 13.58
C ASP A 151 7.73 -9.88 12.81
N LEU A 152 7.74 -8.75 13.53
CA LEU A 152 7.83 -7.39 13.01
C LEU A 152 9.17 -6.75 13.42
N ASP A 153 9.51 -6.82 14.72
CA ASP A 153 10.76 -6.41 15.36
C ASP A 153 11.84 -7.47 15.06
N THR A 154 12.30 -7.46 13.81
CA THR A 154 13.25 -8.43 13.27
C THR A 154 14.69 -8.14 13.68
N ASN A 155 14.97 -6.90 14.09
CA ASN A 155 16.29 -6.53 14.63
C ASN A 155 16.41 -6.82 16.15
N GLY A 156 15.28 -6.96 16.86
CA GLY A 156 15.21 -7.27 18.29
C GLY A 156 15.50 -6.08 19.21
N ASP A 157 15.35 -4.83 18.74
CA ASP A 157 15.68 -3.62 19.48
C ASP A 157 14.51 -3.02 20.29
N GLY A 158 13.32 -3.59 20.15
CA GLY A 158 12.11 -3.15 20.86
C GLY A 158 11.33 -2.03 20.17
N LYS A 159 11.64 -1.73 18.91
CA LYS A 159 10.94 -0.73 18.07
C LYS A 159 10.50 -1.39 16.76
N LEU A 160 9.73 -0.61 15.98
CA LEU A 160 9.47 -0.91 14.58
C LEU A 160 9.94 0.28 13.77
N ASP A 161 11.06 0.14 13.06
CA ASP A 161 11.64 1.19 12.22
C ASP A 161 12.24 0.64 10.90
N ALA A 162 13.02 1.47 10.20
CA ALA A 162 13.58 1.13 8.89
C ALA A 162 14.65 -0.01 8.92
N HIS A 163 15.09 -0.43 10.10
CA HIS A 163 15.96 -1.61 10.25
C HIS A 163 15.17 -2.92 10.26
N ASP A 164 13.84 -2.85 10.36
CA ASP A 164 13.00 -4.03 10.33
C ASP A 164 12.70 -4.51 8.91
N THR A 165 12.96 -5.78 8.69
CA THR A 165 12.94 -6.43 7.38
C THR A 165 11.64 -7.21 7.12
N SER A 166 10.74 -7.25 8.10
CA SER A 166 9.47 -7.95 7.98
C SER A 166 8.54 -7.23 6.98
N PRO A 167 7.95 -7.95 6.00
CA PRO A 167 7.05 -7.34 5.01
C PRO A 167 5.71 -6.89 5.62
N PHE A 168 5.45 -7.24 6.88
CA PHE A 168 4.28 -6.84 7.64
C PHE A 168 4.48 -5.53 8.42
N VAL A 169 5.68 -4.94 8.43
CA VAL A 169 5.92 -3.63 9.04
C VAL A 169 5.07 -2.57 8.31
N PRO A 170 4.28 -1.76 9.02
CA PRO A 170 3.46 -0.72 8.40
C PRO A 170 4.35 0.37 7.82
N ASN A 171 3.97 0.92 6.67
CA ASN A 171 4.69 2.07 6.11
C ASN A 171 4.34 3.35 6.88
N PHE A 172 5.06 3.61 7.98
CA PHE A 172 4.85 4.77 8.85
C PHE A 172 5.10 6.13 8.19
N THR A 173 5.74 6.20 7.00
CA THR A 173 5.87 7.46 6.25
C THR A 173 4.61 7.82 5.47
N ARG A 174 3.72 6.84 5.21
CA ARG A 174 2.46 7.01 4.49
C ARG A 174 1.25 6.86 5.43
N SER A 175 0.98 7.90 6.22
CA SER A 175 -0.32 7.99 6.91
C SER A 175 -1.46 8.13 5.90
N LEU A 176 -2.50 7.31 6.01
CA LEU A 176 -3.68 7.31 5.14
C LEU A 176 -4.78 8.20 5.72
N ALA A 177 -4.98 8.12 7.04
CA ALA A 177 -5.96 8.86 7.81
C ALA A 177 -5.57 8.87 9.29
N ALA A 178 -6.12 9.79 10.07
CA ALA A 178 -6.02 9.83 11.52
C ALA A 178 -7.42 9.73 12.15
N LEU A 179 -7.54 8.96 13.23
CA LEU A 179 -8.79 8.80 14.00
C LEU A 179 -9.07 10.02 14.90
N GLY A 180 -8.02 10.75 15.29
CA GLY A 180 -8.13 11.89 16.22
C GLY A 180 -8.46 11.42 17.64
N SER A 181 -9.09 12.29 18.43
CA SER A 181 -9.59 11.93 19.76
C SER A 181 -10.80 11.00 19.63
N VAL A 182 -10.78 9.89 20.37
CA VAL A 182 -11.87 8.91 20.41
C VAL A 182 -12.48 8.80 21.80
N THR A 183 -13.80 8.58 21.85
CA THR A 183 -14.59 8.59 23.09
C THR A 183 -15.24 7.24 23.31
N LEU A 184 -15.11 6.72 24.54
CA LEU A 184 -15.74 5.47 24.99
C LEU A 184 -17.21 5.37 24.56
N GLY A 185 -17.58 4.23 23.97
CA GLY A 185 -18.94 3.90 23.58
C GLY A 185 -19.45 4.67 22.36
N GLN A 186 -18.57 5.31 21.57
CA GLN A 186 -18.93 6.01 20.35
C GLN A 186 -18.28 5.38 19.12
N PRO A 187 -18.96 5.39 17.95
CA PRO A 187 -18.33 5.05 16.70
C PRO A 187 -17.40 6.17 16.23
N VAL A 188 -16.24 5.80 15.68
CA VAL A 188 -15.33 6.71 14.97
C VAL A 188 -15.25 6.26 13.52
N SER A 189 -15.17 7.20 12.57
CA SER A 189 -15.11 6.89 11.14
C SER A 189 -14.06 7.74 10.42
N VAL A 190 -13.35 7.14 9.48
CA VAL A 190 -12.33 7.83 8.67
C VAL A 190 -12.54 7.57 7.18
N ASP A 191 -12.11 8.51 6.36
CA ASP A 191 -12.09 8.38 4.90
C ASP A 191 -10.80 7.67 4.45
N LEU A 192 -10.94 6.56 3.73
CA LEU A 192 -9.84 5.80 3.11
C LEU A 192 -9.95 5.75 1.58
N THR A 193 -10.78 6.61 0.96
CA THR A 193 -11.07 6.59 -0.48
C THR A 193 -9.80 6.59 -1.32
N ALA A 194 -8.87 7.52 -1.05
CA ALA A 194 -7.59 7.63 -1.76
C ALA A 194 -6.67 6.40 -1.57
N ALA A 195 -6.82 5.64 -0.48
CA ALA A 195 -6.02 4.44 -0.24
C ALA A 195 -6.54 3.22 -1.04
N LEU A 196 -7.84 3.18 -1.32
CA LEU A 196 -8.57 2.03 -1.89
C LEU A 196 -8.86 2.19 -3.40
N GLN A 197 -8.48 3.32 -4.00
CA GLN A 197 -8.52 3.56 -5.46
C GLN A 197 -7.69 2.56 -6.29
N GLY A 198 -6.80 1.77 -5.68
CA GLY A 198 -6.06 0.69 -6.34
C GLY A 198 -6.94 -0.49 -6.82
N GLY A 199 -8.24 -0.48 -6.52
CA GLY A 199 -9.20 -1.46 -7.03
C GLY A 199 -9.07 -2.85 -6.39
N ALA A 200 -9.41 -3.88 -7.16
CA ALA A 200 -9.64 -5.24 -6.69
C ALA A 200 -8.38 -5.96 -6.18
N ARG A 201 -8.17 -5.95 -4.86
CA ARG A 201 -7.15 -6.74 -4.15
C ARG A 201 -7.49 -6.87 -2.66
N ILE A 202 -6.69 -7.65 -1.93
CA ILE A 202 -6.69 -7.59 -0.46
C ILE A 202 -5.88 -6.36 -0.02
N TYR A 203 -6.39 -5.66 0.99
CA TYR A 203 -5.74 -4.52 1.63
C TYR A 203 -5.46 -4.85 3.09
N SER A 204 -4.23 -4.61 3.54
CA SER A 204 -3.86 -4.65 4.95
C SER A 204 -3.55 -3.25 5.46
N LEU A 205 -4.10 -2.95 6.63
CA LEU A 205 -4.03 -1.66 7.31
C LEU A 205 -3.52 -1.91 8.73
N ALA A 206 -2.74 -0.98 9.26
CA ALA A 206 -2.32 -0.99 10.66
C ALA A 206 -2.66 0.35 11.32
N ILE A 207 -3.06 0.32 12.59
CA ILE A 207 -3.39 1.51 13.40
C ILE A 207 -2.35 1.64 14.50
N LYS A 208 -1.67 2.78 14.55
CA LYS A 208 -0.68 3.09 15.58
C LYS A 208 -0.97 4.45 16.21
N SER A 209 -0.97 4.50 17.54
CA SER A 209 -1.07 5.73 18.33
C SER A 209 0.32 6.32 18.66
N GLY A 210 0.35 7.63 18.88
CA GLY A 210 1.45 8.36 19.49
C GLY A 210 1.23 8.66 20.99
N SER A 211 0.14 8.16 21.57
CA SER A 211 -0.27 8.39 22.96
C SER A 211 0.03 7.20 23.88
N THR A 212 0.47 7.49 25.10
CA THR A 212 0.55 6.53 26.22
C THR A 212 -0.78 6.39 26.97
N ASN A 213 -1.86 6.99 26.47
CA ASN A 213 -3.22 6.66 26.90
C ASN A 213 -3.80 5.65 25.90
N HIS A 214 -4.04 4.45 26.38
CA HIS A 214 -4.61 3.32 25.65
C HIS A 214 -5.89 3.70 24.88
N ALA A 215 -6.00 3.24 23.64
CA ALA A 215 -7.23 3.28 22.85
C ALA A 215 -7.63 1.85 22.49
N SER A 216 -8.91 1.54 22.61
CA SER A 216 -9.44 0.21 22.27
C SER A 216 -10.67 0.29 21.39
N TYR A 217 -10.82 -0.68 20.50
CA TYR A 217 -11.91 -0.82 19.56
C TYR A 217 -12.43 -2.25 19.54
N VAL A 218 -13.72 -2.44 19.24
CA VAL A 218 -14.28 -3.77 19.00
C VAL A 218 -13.60 -4.44 17.79
N SER A 219 -13.16 -5.69 17.94
CA SER A 219 -12.59 -6.51 16.85
C SER A 219 -13.67 -7.24 16.04
N ARG A 220 -13.26 -8.03 15.03
CA ARG A 220 -14.16 -8.93 14.29
C ARG A 220 -14.81 -9.99 15.18
N GLU A 221 -14.19 -10.36 16.30
CA GLU A 221 -14.67 -11.36 17.28
C GLU A 221 -15.66 -10.76 18.28
N GLY A 222 -15.79 -9.43 18.33
CA GLY A 222 -16.67 -8.71 19.23
C GLY A 222 -18.11 -9.24 19.26
N ALA A 223 -18.69 -9.33 20.46
CA ALA A 223 -19.97 -10.03 20.66
C ALA A 223 -21.17 -9.40 19.92
N ASP A 224 -21.17 -8.09 19.69
CA ASP A 224 -22.20 -7.37 18.94
C ASP A 224 -21.74 -7.11 17.49
N PRO A 225 -22.34 -7.77 16.48
CA PRO A 225 -21.98 -7.55 15.07
C PRO A 225 -22.16 -6.13 14.56
N THR A 226 -23.00 -5.32 15.21
CA THR A 226 -23.25 -3.92 14.80
C THR A 226 -22.13 -2.97 15.20
N GLN A 227 -21.28 -3.38 16.15
CA GLN A 227 -20.14 -2.61 16.66
C GLN A 227 -18.80 -3.01 16.03
N ARG A 228 -18.75 -4.13 15.29
CA ARG A 228 -17.54 -4.63 14.63
C ARG A 228 -17.02 -3.67 13.56
N PRO A 229 -15.70 -3.71 13.22
CA PRO A 229 -15.14 -2.86 12.17
C PRO A 229 -15.84 -3.09 10.83
N ARG A 230 -16.12 -2.01 10.11
CA ARG A 230 -16.86 -2.06 8.84
C ARG A 230 -16.29 -1.06 7.85
N LEU A 231 -15.92 -1.55 6.66
CA LEU A 231 -15.52 -0.73 5.53
C LEU A 231 -16.73 -0.54 4.61
N HIS A 232 -17.31 0.66 4.65
CA HIS A 232 -18.41 1.08 3.81
C HIS A 232 -17.89 1.65 2.50
N LEU A 233 -18.22 1.02 1.37
CA LEU A 233 -17.82 1.46 0.04
C LEU A 233 -19.02 2.00 -0.73
N GLU A 234 -18.89 3.20 -1.29
CA GLU A 234 -19.71 3.65 -2.42
C GLU A 234 -18.91 3.34 -3.69
N ILE A 235 -19.51 2.59 -4.61
CA ILE A 235 -18.85 2.12 -5.84
C ILE A 235 -19.56 2.64 -7.09
N GLY A 236 -18.79 2.81 -8.16
CA GLY A 236 -19.31 3.26 -9.45
C GLY A 236 -20.35 2.29 -10.02
N ALA A 237 -21.36 2.83 -10.70
CA ALA A 237 -22.46 2.06 -11.25
C ALA A 237 -21.97 0.89 -12.13
N GLN A 238 -22.43 -0.32 -11.83
CA GLN A 238 -22.08 -1.50 -12.62
C GLN A 238 -22.70 -1.40 -14.01
N SER A 239 -21.88 -1.47 -15.06
CA SER A 239 -22.37 -1.60 -16.44
C SER A 239 -22.92 -3.01 -16.65
N SER A 240 -24.23 -3.18 -16.49
CA SER A 240 -24.93 -4.44 -16.71
C SER A 240 -25.06 -4.75 -18.20
N THR A 241 -24.04 -5.40 -18.78
CA THR A 241 -24.16 -6.03 -20.10
C THR A 241 -25.06 -7.25 -20.05
N THR A 242 -26.38 -7.02 -20.08
CA THR A 242 -27.37 -8.05 -20.39
C THR A 242 -27.07 -8.62 -21.77
N THR A 243 -26.55 -9.85 -21.81
CA THR A 243 -26.20 -10.53 -23.06
C THR A 243 -27.47 -11.06 -23.72
N THR A 244 -28.11 -10.25 -24.56
CA THR A 244 -29.19 -10.69 -25.44
C THR A 244 -28.59 -11.40 -26.64
N THR A 245 -28.58 -12.73 -26.64
CA THR A 245 -28.13 -13.54 -27.78
C THR A 245 -29.06 -13.33 -28.98
N ILE A 246 -28.60 -12.61 -30.00
CA ILE A 246 -29.29 -12.49 -31.29
C ILE A 246 -28.46 -13.22 -32.35
N THR A 247 -29.02 -14.31 -32.88
CA THR A 247 -28.44 -15.06 -34.00
C THR A 247 -28.78 -14.36 -35.32
N VAL A 248 -27.77 -14.00 -36.11
CA VAL A 248 -27.94 -13.37 -37.44
C VAL A 248 -27.05 -14.10 -38.47
N PRO A 249 -27.56 -14.43 -39.68
CA PRO A 249 -26.79 -15.15 -40.69
C PRO A 249 -25.89 -14.24 -41.57
N GLU A 250 -25.16 -14.92 -42.46
CA GLU A 250 -24.08 -14.51 -43.39
C GLU A 250 -24.28 -13.17 -44.18
N PRO A 251 -23.20 -12.42 -44.47
CA PRO A 251 -23.31 -11.04 -44.97
C PRO A 251 -23.51 -10.96 -46.49
N THR A 252 -24.35 -10.00 -46.93
CA THR A 252 -24.38 -9.53 -48.32
C THR A 252 -23.93 -8.07 -48.38
N THR A 253 -23.06 -7.76 -49.33
CA THR A 253 -22.45 -6.43 -49.52
C THR A 253 -23.41 -5.41 -50.12
N THR A 254 -23.56 -4.22 -49.51
CA THR A 254 -23.82 -2.94 -50.21
C THR A 254 -23.35 -1.77 -49.35
N SER A 255 -22.86 -0.72 -50.02
CA SER A 255 -22.30 0.51 -49.45
C SER A 255 -23.36 1.49 -48.92
N THR A 256 -22.99 2.34 -47.93
CA THR A 256 -22.88 3.83 -48.05
C THR A 256 -22.97 4.56 -46.69
N THR A 257 -22.23 5.66 -46.56
CA THR A 257 -22.31 6.75 -45.55
C THR A 257 -21.94 6.51 -44.08
N VAL A 258 -21.00 7.34 -43.62
CA VAL A 258 -20.57 7.56 -42.24
C VAL A 258 -21.51 8.53 -41.52
N PRO A 259 -21.96 8.22 -40.28
CA PRO A 259 -22.32 9.22 -39.28
C PRO A 259 -21.17 9.48 -38.29
N ALA A 260 -21.17 10.66 -37.67
CA ALA A 260 -20.03 11.22 -36.95
C ALA A 260 -19.63 10.48 -35.66
N THR A 261 -18.32 10.50 -35.37
CA THR A 261 -17.73 10.08 -34.09
C THR A 261 -18.10 11.07 -32.97
N THR A 262 -19.11 10.74 -32.16
CA THR A 262 -19.34 11.45 -30.90
C THR A 262 -18.29 11.04 -29.87
N THR A 263 -17.41 11.98 -29.54
CA THR A 263 -16.38 11.79 -28.52
C THR A 263 -17.01 12.09 -27.15
N THR A 264 -17.22 11.07 -26.33
CA THR A 264 -17.69 11.24 -24.95
C THR A 264 -16.49 11.49 -24.03
N THR A 265 -16.38 12.71 -23.53
CA THR A 265 -15.29 13.18 -22.67
C THR A 265 -15.32 12.52 -21.30
N LEU A 266 -14.17 12.06 -20.79
CA LEU A 266 -14.00 11.85 -19.35
C LEU A 266 -14.11 13.20 -18.62
N PRO A 267 -14.51 13.23 -17.33
CA PRO A 267 -14.17 14.36 -16.48
C PRO A 267 -12.64 14.41 -16.32
N GLY A 268 -12.00 15.40 -16.95
CA GLY A 268 -10.57 15.64 -16.83
C GLY A 268 -10.16 16.02 -15.40
N PRO A 269 -8.87 15.84 -15.04
CA PRO A 269 -8.37 16.21 -13.71
C PRO A 269 -8.60 17.69 -13.42
N SER A 270 -9.27 17.98 -12.29
CA SER A 270 -9.59 19.35 -11.87
C SER A 270 -8.33 20.23 -11.75
N LEU A 271 -8.25 21.24 -12.62
CA LEU A 271 -7.23 22.28 -12.55
C LEU A 271 -7.35 23.05 -11.23
N THR A 272 -6.23 23.29 -10.57
CA THR A 272 -6.18 24.03 -9.30
C THR A 272 -5.69 25.45 -9.51
N THR A 273 -6.33 26.40 -8.82
CA THR A 273 -5.96 27.83 -8.81
C THR A 273 -4.84 28.13 -7.80
N THR A 274 -4.29 27.10 -7.14
CA THR A 274 -3.38 27.24 -6.00
C THR A 274 -1.93 27.01 -6.43
N LYS A 275 -1.14 28.08 -6.40
CA LYS A 275 0.30 28.07 -6.69
C LYS A 275 1.06 27.09 -5.78
N PRO A 276 1.84 26.12 -6.33
CA PRO A 276 2.66 25.23 -5.52
C PRO A 276 3.78 25.96 -4.76
N ALA A 277 4.11 25.48 -3.57
CA ALA A 277 5.25 25.97 -2.80
C ALA A 277 6.58 25.48 -3.43
N GLY A 278 7.30 26.36 -4.12
CA GLY A 278 8.60 26.01 -4.71
C GLY A 278 9.23 27.12 -5.55
N THR A 279 10.45 26.89 -6.04
CA THR A 279 11.10 27.81 -6.99
C THR A 279 10.49 27.62 -8.38
N LEU A 280 10.04 28.72 -9.00
CA LEU A 280 9.40 28.69 -10.32
C LEU A 280 10.40 28.97 -11.45
N HIS A 281 10.50 28.01 -12.38
CA HIS A 281 11.43 28.04 -13.51
C HIS A 281 10.73 28.38 -14.82
N VAL A 282 11.24 29.37 -15.56
CA VAL A 282 10.58 29.88 -16.79
C VAL A 282 10.73 28.92 -17.96
N LEU A 283 9.61 28.40 -18.48
CA LEU A 283 9.59 27.61 -19.70
C LEU A 283 9.15 28.43 -20.92
N ALA A 284 8.20 29.36 -20.79
CA ALA A 284 7.81 30.29 -21.86
C ALA A 284 7.32 31.64 -21.34
N GLY A 285 7.22 32.63 -22.24
CA GLY A 285 6.64 33.94 -21.97
C GLY A 285 7.36 35.08 -22.70
N ARG A 286 6.58 36.03 -23.23
CA ARG A 286 7.08 37.35 -23.67
C ARG A 286 7.09 38.28 -22.44
N THR A 287 7.95 39.29 -22.44
CA THR A 287 8.05 40.30 -21.37
C THR A 287 6.68 40.93 -21.07
N GLY A 288 6.10 40.64 -19.90
CA GLY A 288 4.86 41.26 -19.41
C GLY A 288 3.70 40.29 -19.19
N ALA A 289 3.05 39.83 -20.26
CA ALA A 289 1.65 39.42 -20.23
C ALA A 289 1.33 38.03 -19.63
N CYS A 290 1.95 36.96 -20.14
CA CYS A 290 1.66 35.58 -19.73
C CYS A 290 2.92 34.70 -19.85
N ARG A 291 3.11 33.79 -18.87
CA ARG A 291 4.36 33.03 -18.68
C ARG A 291 4.05 31.60 -18.23
N LEU A 292 4.61 30.61 -18.91
CA LEU A 292 4.57 29.21 -18.44
C LEU A 292 5.79 28.96 -17.53
N VAL A 293 5.51 28.47 -16.32
CA VAL A 293 6.51 28.11 -15.31
C VAL A 293 6.40 26.64 -14.92
N ALA A 294 7.52 26.07 -14.51
CA ALA A 294 7.56 24.78 -13.83
C ALA A 294 7.96 24.97 -12.37
N ALA A 295 7.15 24.43 -11.46
CA ALA A 295 7.56 24.12 -10.10
C ALA A 295 8.11 22.68 -10.07
N VAL A 296 9.19 22.46 -9.32
CA VAL A 296 9.66 21.12 -8.97
C VAL A 296 9.86 21.10 -7.46
N THR A 297 8.95 20.43 -6.74
CA THR A 297 8.88 20.51 -5.28
C THR A 297 10.14 19.93 -4.65
N GLY A 298 10.80 20.67 -3.76
CA GLY A 298 12.05 20.26 -3.09
C GLY A 298 13.33 20.36 -3.94
N TRP A 299 13.24 20.42 -5.27
CA TRP A 299 14.42 20.47 -6.15
C TRP A 299 14.90 21.91 -6.34
N SER A 300 16.22 22.12 -6.40
CA SER A 300 16.79 23.47 -6.49
C SER A 300 17.99 23.58 -7.43
N GLY A 301 18.19 24.77 -8.00
CA GLY A 301 19.39 25.10 -8.77
C GLY A 301 19.26 26.29 -9.72
N PRO A 302 20.39 26.94 -10.09
CA PRO A 302 20.38 28.10 -10.97
C PRO A 302 20.22 27.71 -12.45
N GLY A 303 19.75 28.67 -13.25
CA GLY A 303 19.96 28.66 -14.71
C GLY A 303 19.29 27.53 -15.49
N GLY A 304 18.09 27.10 -15.10
CA GLY A 304 17.35 26.04 -15.81
C GLY A 304 17.89 24.63 -15.56
N VAL A 305 18.66 24.43 -14.48
CA VAL A 305 19.06 23.10 -14.00
C VAL A 305 18.69 22.99 -12.53
N VAL A 306 17.73 22.14 -12.20
CA VAL A 306 17.37 21.78 -10.82
C VAL A 306 17.94 20.41 -10.48
N ARG A 307 18.31 20.23 -9.22
CA ARG A 307 19.00 19.03 -8.76
C ARG A 307 18.34 18.50 -7.49
N CYS A 308 18.35 17.19 -7.39
CA CYS A 308 18.12 16.46 -6.14
C CYS A 308 19.25 15.45 -5.95
N THR A 309 19.38 14.93 -4.73
CA THR A 309 20.23 13.79 -4.41
C THR A 309 19.34 12.62 -4.08
N ASP A 310 19.63 11.47 -4.67
CA ASP A 310 19.05 10.15 -4.39
C ASP A 310 18.98 9.95 -2.85
N GLY A 311 17.76 9.83 -2.31
CA GLY A 311 17.52 9.69 -0.87
C GLY A 311 17.66 10.95 0.01
N ASP A 312 17.79 12.16 -0.55
CA ASP A 312 17.57 13.42 0.19
C ASP A 312 16.07 13.73 0.31
N SER A 313 15.66 14.68 1.16
CA SER A 313 14.25 15.13 1.30
C SER A 313 13.65 15.86 0.09
N CYS A 314 14.42 16.05 -0.99
CA CYS A 314 13.91 16.48 -2.30
C CYS A 314 13.42 15.30 -3.15
N ASP A 315 13.69 14.08 -2.70
CA ASP A 315 13.34 12.85 -3.38
C ASP A 315 11.94 12.40 -2.95
N GLY A 316 11.08 12.08 -3.92
CA GLY A 316 9.65 11.83 -3.68
C GLY A 316 9.36 10.56 -2.88
N ASP A 317 10.30 9.64 -2.80
CA ASP A 317 10.24 8.41 -1.99
C ASP A 317 11.28 8.39 -0.84
N ALA A 318 12.20 9.36 -0.81
CA ALA A 318 13.35 9.41 0.10
C ALA A 318 14.24 8.15 0.11
N ALA A 319 14.19 7.33 -0.94
CA ALA A 319 14.99 6.11 -1.08
C ALA A 319 16.33 6.41 -1.76
N ALA A 320 17.39 5.72 -1.35
CA ALA A 320 18.70 5.76 -2.01
C ALA A 320 18.82 4.64 -3.06
N ASP A 321 17.86 4.56 -4.00
CA ASP A 321 17.70 3.44 -4.94
C ASP A 321 18.45 3.62 -6.27
N GLY A 322 18.88 4.85 -6.57
CA GLY A 322 19.51 5.24 -7.82
C GLY A 322 18.63 6.06 -8.76
N SER A 323 17.43 6.43 -8.35
CA SER A 323 16.51 7.27 -9.11
C SER A 323 15.81 8.25 -8.19
N CYS A 324 15.69 9.50 -8.65
CA CYS A 324 15.03 10.53 -7.86
C CYS A 324 13.63 10.79 -8.39
N MET A 325 12.60 10.67 -7.56
CA MET A 325 11.20 10.94 -7.89
C MET A 325 10.91 12.45 -7.86
N ALA A 326 10.88 13.08 -9.02
CA ALA A 326 10.63 14.51 -9.17
C ALA A 326 9.13 14.83 -9.23
N ALA A 327 8.60 15.51 -8.21
CA ALA A 327 7.25 16.07 -8.22
C ALA A 327 7.22 17.37 -9.05
N VAL A 328 6.68 17.31 -10.28
CA VAL A 328 6.66 18.44 -11.23
C VAL A 328 5.24 18.98 -11.42
N THR A 329 5.10 20.31 -11.38
CA THR A 329 3.86 21.02 -11.71
C THR A 329 4.12 22.12 -12.73
N LEU A 330 3.28 22.23 -13.76
CA LEU A 330 3.29 23.36 -14.69
C LEU A 330 2.19 24.36 -14.30
N CYS A 331 2.51 25.64 -14.29
CA CYS A 331 1.54 26.71 -14.06
C CYS A 331 1.69 27.82 -15.10
N LEU A 332 0.58 28.50 -15.38
CA LEU A 332 0.57 29.79 -16.07
C LEU A 332 0.51 30.92 -15.05
N GLU A 333 1.42 31.89 -15.20
CA GLU A 333 1.39 33.17 -14.50
C GLU A 333 1.04 34.29 -15.49
N GLY A 334 -0.10 34.95 -15.29
CA GLY A 334 -0.49 36.17 -16.00
C GLY A 334 -0.32 37.41 -15.13
N SER A 335 0.07 38.54 -15.72
CA SER A 335 0.11 39.83 -15.00
C SER A 335 -1.23 40.59 -14.99
N ALA A 336 -2.22 40.10 -15.75
CA ALA A 336 -3.58 40.63 -15.85
C ALA A 336 -4.55 39.51 -16.24
N ALA A 337 -5.79 39.57 -15.76
CA ALA A 337 -6.78 38.48 -15.88
C ALA A 337 -7.14 38.08 -17.33
N SER A 338 -6.94 38.95 -18.32
CA SER A 338 -7.21 38.68 -19.73
C SER A 338 -5.97 38.27 -20.56
N ALA A 339 -4.80 38.09 -19.94
CA ALA A 339 -3.54 37.93 -20.66
C ALA A 339 -3.15 36.48 -21.00
N CYS A 340 -3.73 35.49 -20.31
CA CYS A 340 -3.48 34.06 -20.54
C CYS A 340 -4.72 33.39 -21.14
N GLY A 341 -4.70 33.14 -22.45
CA GLY A 341 -5.74 32.39 -23.17
C GLY A 341 -5.20 31.12 -23.84
N PRO A 342 -6.08 30.20 -24.29
CA PRO A 342 -5.67 28.93 -24.91
C PRO A 342 -4.78 29.12 -26.15
N ASP A 343 -4.94 30.23 -26.88
CA ASP A 343 -4.11 30.61 -28.04
C ASP A 343 -2.61 30.68 -27.72
N VAL A 344 -2.26 31.04 -26.48
CA VAL A 344 -0.87 31.13 -26.00
C VAL A 344 -0.28 29.73 -25.77
N LEU A 345 -1.09 28.77 -25.32
CA LEU A 345 -0.68 27.38 -25.12
C LEU A 345 -0.72 26.54 -26.39
N ALA A 346 -1.63 26.85 -27.33
CA ALA A 346 -1.79 26.11 -28.59
C ALA A 346 -0.51 26.05 -29.43
N VAL A 347 0.35 27.07 -29.33
CA VAL A 347 1.66 27.13 -30.00
C VAL A 347 2.82 26.53 -29.20
N LEU A 348 2.55 25.85 -28.08
CA LEU A 348 3.55 25.22 -27.22
C LEU A 348 3.33 23.71 -27.17
N LYS A 349 4.42 22.93 -27.28
CA LYS A 349 4.41 21.48 -27.13
C LYS A 349 5.56 21.04 -26.21
N LEU A 350 5.26 20.13 -25.28
CA LEU A 350 6.28 19.47 -24.46
C LEU A 350 7.11 18.49 -25.30
N SER A 351 8.26 18.07 -24.79
CA SER A 351 9.12 17.08 -25.45
C SER A 351 8.41 15.74 -25.60
N SER A 352 8.47 15.14 -26.79
CA SER A 352 8.03 13.76 -27.07
C SER A 352 8.93 12.68 -26.45
N ASP A 353 9.51 12.93 -25.28
CA ASP A 353 10.31 11.94 -24.56
C ASP A 353 9.34 11.00 -23.83
N PRO A 354 9.37 9.67 -24.04
CA PRO A 354 8.42 8.75 -23.41
C PRO A 354 8.41 8.85 -21.87
N ARG A 355 9.53 9.24 -21.26
CA ARG A 355 9.65 9.45 -19.80
C ARG A 355 8.90 10.67 -19.29
N LEU A 356 8.44 11.54 -20.20
CA LEU A 356 7.65 12.73 -19.93
C LEU A 356 6.20 12.60 -20.43
N GLN A 357 5.76 11.40 -20.84
CA GLN A 357 4.43 11.21 -21.45
C GLN A 357 3.31 11.66 -20.51
N ALA A 358 3.27 11.19 -19.27
CA ALA A 358 2.27 11.59 -18.27
C ALA A 358 2.22 13.12 -18.03
N LEU A 359 3.37 13.79 -18.12
CA LEU A 359 3.46 15.25 -18.01
C LEU A 359 3.01 15.97 -19.30
N SER A 360 3.24 15.36 -20.46
CA SER A 360 2.69 15.84 -21.73
C SER A 360 1.17 15.71 -21.75
N ASP A 361 0.62 14.60 -21.26
CA ASP A 361 -0.81 14.33 -21.23
C ASP A 361 -1.52 15.32 -20.28
N ALA A 362 -0.97 15.53 -19.07
CA ALA A 362 -1.45 16.56 -18.14
C ALA A 362 -1.37 17.99 -18.72
N PHE A 363 -0.37 18.27 -19.57
CA PHE A 363 -0.24 19.57 -20.23
C PHE A 363 -1.24 19.76 -21.38
N GLU A 364 -1.54 18.74 -22.17
CA GLU A 364 -2.59 18.82 -23.20
C GLU A 364 -4.00 18.84 -22.57
N ASP A 365 -4.23 18.14 -21.45
CA ASP A 365 -5.49 18.23 -20.71
C ASP A 365 -5.72 19.65 -20.14
N MET A 366 -4.69 20.26 -19.55
CA MET A 366 -4.73 21.66 -19.10
C MET A 366 -5.07 22.64 -20.24
N LYS A 367 -4.70 22.35 -21.50
CA LYS A 367 -5.14 23.15 -22.65
C LYS A 367 -6.61 22.96 -22.98
N ALA A 368 -7.10 21.71 -22.92
CA ALA A 368 -8.46 21.36 -23.27
C ALA A 368 -9.49 21.94 -22.27
N HIS A 369 -9.13 21.98 -20.99
CA HIS A 369 -10.01 22.39 -19.89
C HIS A 369 -9.72 23.79 -19.34
N MET A 370 -8.95 24.63 -20.05
CA MET A 370 -8.55 25.95 -19.56
C MET A 370 -9.76 26.92 -19.43
N PRO A 371 -10.08 27.44 -18.22
CA PRO A 371 -11.13 28.44 -18.07
C PRO A 371 -10.73 29.79 -18.67
N ALA A 372 -11.63 30.39 -19.44
CA ALA A 372 -11.40 31.70 -20.06
C ALA A 372 -11.29 32.81 -19.01
N GLY A 373 -10.20 33.59 -19.06
CA GLY A 373 -9.99 34.73 -18.15
C GLY A 373 -9.33 34.39 -16.80
N ALA A 374 -8.73 33.21 -16.65
CA ALA A 374 -7.98 32.87 -15.44
C ALA A 374 -6.57 33.49 -15.45
N SER A 375 -6.22 34.18 -14.36
CA SER A 375 -4.91 34.83 -14.16
C SER A 375 -3.79 33.89 -13.73
N GLU A 376 -4.12 32.81 -13.03
CA GLU A 376 -3.18 31.77 -12.59
C GLU A 376 -3.89 30.40 -12.66
N VAL A 377 -3.26 29.43 -13.32
CA VAL A 377 -3.79 28.07 -13.52
C VAL A 377 -2.64 27.08 -13.42
N CYS A 378 -2.78 26.03 -12.62
CA CYS A 378 -1.82 24.94 -12.50
C CYS A 378 -2.46 23.60 -12.89
N MET A 379 -1.68 22.74 -13.55
CA MET A 379 -2.01 21.32 -13.71
C MET A 379 -1.81 20.56 -12.37
N PRO A 380 -2.32 19.32 -12.23
CA PRO A 380 -1.98 18.45 -11.10
C PRO A 380 -0.47 18.19 -10.96
N VAL A 381 -0.03 17.77 -9.77
CA VAL A 381 1.36 17.32 -9.57
C VAL A 381 1.58 16.00 -10.31
N VAL A 382 2.63 15.93 -11.14
CA VAL A 382 3.05 14.70 -11.84
C VAL A 382 4.40 14.25 -11.29
N SER A 383 4.45 13.05 -10.73
CA SER A 383 5.70 12.42 -10.26
C SER A 383 6.44 11.77 -11.42
N LEU A 384 7.71 12.15 -11.62
CA LEU A 384 8.55 11.67 -12.72
C LEU A 384 9.82 10.99 -12.18
N PRO A 385 10.10 9.72 -12.52
CA PRO A 385 11.34 9.04 -12.14
C PRO A 385 12.54 9.60 -12.91
N VAL A 386 13.53 10.13 -12.20
CA VAL A 386 14.79 10.63 -12.75
C VAL A 386 15.92 9.67 -12.37
N ALA A 387 16.07 8.59 -13.15
CA ALA A 387 17.22 7.69 -13.04
C ALA A 387 18.57 8.43 -13.18
N LYS A 388 19.65 7.87 -12.63
CA LYS A 388 21.03 8.41 -12.61
C LYS A 388 21.38 9.22 -13.86
N GLY A 389 21.47 10.54 -13.72
CA GLY A 389 21.81 11.46 -14.81
C GLY A 389 20.85 12.63 -14.96
N ARG A 390 20.58 13.02 -16.21
CA ARG A 390 19.91 14.26 -16.59
C ARG A 390 18.66 13.99 -17.44
N LEU A 391 17.48 14.37 -16.94
CA LEU A 391 16.21 14.35 -17.67
C LEU A 391 15.88 15.78 -18.18
N PRO A 392 15.95 16.05 -19.50
CA PRO A 392 15.71 17.39 -20.04
C PRO A 392 14.23 17.62 -20.39
N LEU A 393 13.56 18.43 -19.57
CA LEU A 393 12.27 19.04 -19.85
C LEU A 393 12.40 20.13 -20.93
N LYS A 394 12.23 19.73 -22.19
CA LYS A 394 12.24 20.66 -23.34
C LYS A 394 10.84 21.15 -23.63
N LEU A 395 10.69 22.46 -23.79
CA LEU A 395 9.49 23.08 -24.36
C LEU A 395 9.81 23.59 -25.77
N GLN A 396 9.07 23.12 -26.76
CA GLN A 396 9.19 23.55 -28.14
C GLN A 396 8.01 24.45 -28.52
N ARG A 397 8.33 25.61 -29.10
CA ARG A 397 7.32 26.44 -29.77
C ARG A 397 7.06 25.87 -31.18
N LEU A 398 5.79 25.81 -31.57
CA LEU A 398 5.36 25.53 -32.93
C LEU A 398 5.59 26.79 -33.77
N GLY A 399 6.77 26.89 -34.40
CA GLY A 399 7.20 28.04 -35.22
C GLY A 399 8.64 28.48 -34.93
N LYS A 400 9.09 29.60 -35.55
CA LYS A 400 10.41 30.19 -35.27
C LYS A 400 10.44 30.80 -33.86
N GLY A 401 11.21 30.19 -32.95
CA GLY A 401 11.45 30.71 -31.61
C GLY A 401 12.50 29.88 -30.85
N PRO A 402 13.17 30.45 -29.83
CA PRO A 402 14.18 29.73 -29.05
C PRO A 402 13.53 28.62 -28.21
N ARG A 403 14.12 27.42 -28.26
CA ARG A 403 13.76 26.32 -27.35
C ARG A 403 14.24 26.66 -25.94
N LYS A 404 13.38 26.48 -24.93
CA LYS A 404 13.79 26.49 -23.52
C LYS A 404 13.88 25.06 -22.99
N THR A 405 14.75 24.85 -22.01
CA THR A 405 14.95 23.53 -21.40
C THR A 405 15.21 23.70 -19.92
N LEU A 406 14.38 23.06 -19.10
CA LEU A 406 14.67 22.77 -17.71
C LEU A 406 15.34 21.39 -17.66
N ALA A 407 16.36 21.20 -16.84
CA ALA A 407 16.98 19.90 -16.64
C ALA A 407 16.82 19.46 -15.18
N LEU A 408 16.18 18.32 -14.98
CA LEU A 408 16.18 17.59 -13.73
C LEU A 408 17.48 16.77 -13.69
N VAL A 409 18.27 16.87 -12.63
CA VAL A 409 19.46 16.04 -12.42
C VAL A 409 19.37 15.32 -11.07
N CYS A 410 19.26 13.99 -11.11
CA CYS A 410 19.41 13.16 -9.93
C CYS A 410 20.90 12.88 -9.68
N ARG A 411 21.38 13.24 -8.50
CA ARG A 411 22.75 12.95 -8.03
C ARG A 411 22.78 11.64 -7.25
N PRO A 412 23.89 10.86 -7.29
CA PRO A 412 24.07 9.69 -6.43
C PRO A 412 23.92 10.04 -4.95
N PRO A 413 23.55 9.08 -4.09
CA PRO A 413 23.08 9.35 -2.74
C PRO A 413 24.23 9.90 -1.89
N ARG A 414 23.89 10.74 -0.89
CA ARG A 414 24.93 11.26 0.01
C ARG A 414 25.57 10.09 0.72
N ARG A 415 26.89 9.92 0.50
CA ARG A 415 27.70 9.02 1.31
C ARG A 415 27.72 9.56 2.73
N THR A 416 26.84 9.03 3.58
CA THR A 416 26.96 9.16 5.03
C THR A 416 28.35 8.68 5.45
N HIS A 417 28.89 9.28 6.51
CA HIS A 417 30.33 9.25 6.79
C HIS A 417 30.79 7.93 7.45
N LEU A 418 30.37 6.78 6.92
CA LEU A 418 30.99 5.49 7.24
C LEU A 418 32.47 5.51 6.83
N PRO A 419 33.34 4.78 7.55
CA PRO A 419 34.70 4.55 7.10
C PRO A 419 34.69 3.98 5.68
N ARG A 420 35.48 4.60 4.79
CA ARG A 420 35.71 4.10 3.44
C ARG A 420 36.05 2.60 3.52
N PRO A 421 35.30 1.69 2.89
CA PRO A 421 35.81 0.34 2.64
C PRO A 421 37.01 0.50 1.70
N THR A 422 38.21 0.42 2.30
CA THR A 422 39.46 0.31 1.55
C THR A 422 39.41 -0.96 0.71
N GLY A 423 39.80 -0.86 -0.56
CA GLY A 423 39.48 -1.84 -1.59
C GLY A 423 39.82 -3.28 -1.21
N GLY A 424 38.83 -4.15 -1.38
CA GLY A 424 38.86 -5.57 -1.07
C GLY A 424 37.45 -6.10 -1.12
N GLY A 425 36.93 -6.33 -2.33
CA GLY A 425 35.57 -6.85 -2.51
C GLY A 425 35.43 -8.21 -1.84
N THR A 426 34.28 -8.47 -1.21
CA THR A 426 34.03 -9.71 -0.48
C THR A 426 34.06 -10.89 -1.44
N THR A 427 34.96 -11.84 -1.22
CA THR A 427 35.10 -13.07 -2.02
C THR A 427 34.70 -14.29 -1.19
N TYR A 428 34.54 -15.46 -1.83
CA TYR A 428 34.22 -16.70 -1.12
C TYR A 428 35.24 -17.04 -0.02
N ALA A 429 36.52 -16.70 -0.20
CA ALA A 429 37.56 -16.82 0.82
C ALA A 429 37.22 -16.08 2.14
N THR A 430 36.37 -15.06 2.09
CA THR A 430 35.85 -14.35 3.28
C THR A 430 34.79 -15.18 4.01
N ILE A 431 33.88 -15.84 3.29
CA ILE A 431 32.91 -16.79 3.87
C ILE A 431 33.64 -17.98 4.47
N GLN A 432 34.61 -18.55 3.73
CA GLN A 432 35.46 -19.62 4.22
C GLN A 432 36.09 -19.25 5.57
N LYS A 433 36.84 -18.15 5.61
CA LYS A 433 37.61 -17.75 6.79
C LYS A 433 36.76 -17.30 7.97
N LYS A 434 35.68 -16.55 7.73
CA LYS A 434 34.86 -15.95 8.81
C LYS A 434 33.77 -16.87 9.34
N ILE A 435 33.23 -17.74 8.49
CA ILE A 435 32.06 -18.56 8.82
C ILE A 435 32.47 -20.04 8.86
N PHE A 436 32.89 -20.61 7.73
CA PHE A 436 33.11 -22.05 7.66
C PHE A 436 34.26 -22.52 8.57
N ASP A 437 35.45 -21.94 8.47
CA ASP A 437 36.60 -22.24 9.34
C ASP A 437 36.31 -21.94 10.82
N SER A 438 35.44 -20.95 11.09
CA SER A 438 35.14 -20.50 12.46
C SER A 438 34.10 -21.35 13.18
N THR A 439 33.10 -21.90 12.47
CA THR A 439 31.93 -22.54 13.10
C THR A 439 31.47 -23.85 12.48
N CYS A 440 31.94 -24.24 11.28
CA CYS A 440 31.38 -25.37 10.53
C CYS A 440 32.42 -26.46 10.22
N ALA A 441 33.59 -26.08 9.72
CA ALA A 441 34.67 -26.96 9.26
C ALA A 441 35.49 -27.57 10.40
N THR A 442 34.86 -27.84 11.54
CA THR A 442 35.52 -28.43 12.72
C THR A 442 35.87 -29.91 12.45
N PRO A 443 36.94 -30.45 13.08
CA PRO A 443 37.34 -31.85 12.91
C PRO A 443 36.28 -32.90 13.29
N THR A 444 35.17 -32.49 13.93
CA THR A 444 34.08 -33.35 14.39
C THR A 444 32.77 -33.18 13.60
N CYS A 445 32.61 -32.09 12.84
CA CYS A 445 31.35 -31.79 12.15
C CYS A 445 31.50 -31.83 10.61
N HIS A 446 32.10 -30.81 10.00
CA HIS A 446 32.27 -30.73 8.54
C HIS A 446 33.72 -30.42 8.13
N GLY A 447 34.71 -30.94 8.86
CA GLY A 447 36.13 -30.80 8.55
C GLY A 447 36.67 -31.90 7.65
N SER A 448 37.97 -31.84 7.33
CA SER A 448 38.65 -32.88 6.56
C SER A 448 38.74 -34.24 7.28
N ALA A 449 38.68 -34.24 8.61
CA ALA A 449 38.69 -35.45 9.44
C ALA A 449 37.30 -36.07 9.68
N ALA A 450 36.22 -35.29 9.54
CA ALA A 450 34.84 -35.75 9.71
C ALA A 450 33.90 -34.93 8.84
N ALA A 451 33.25 -35.58 7.87
CA ALA A 451 32.33 -34.97 6.91
C ALA A 451 30.88 -35.39 7.20
N SER A 452 30.28 -34.82 8.25
CA SER A 452 28.89 -35.11 8.62
C SER A 452 27.95 -34.83 7.45
N GLY A 453 27.06 -35.77 7.14
CA GLY A 453 26.18 -35.68 5.97
C GLY A 453 26.92 -35.59 4.63
N GLY A 454 28.11 -36.19 4.51
CA GLY A 454 28.89 -36.19 3.26
C GLY A 454 29.40 -34.81 2.83
N LEU A 455 29.55 -33.88 3.78
CA LEU A 455 29.97 -32.50 3.51
C LEU A 455 31.25 -32.14 4.29
N ASN A 456 32.32 -31.88 3.54
CA ASN A 456 33.57 -31.30 4.02
C ASN A 456 33.66 -29.83 3.58
N LEU A 457 33.69 -28.92 4.56
CA LEU A 457 33.78 -27.47 4.44
C LEU A 457 35.20 -26.93 4.74
N ALA A 458 36.21 -27.78 4.87
CA ALA A 458 37.59 -27.34 5.02
C ALA A 458 38.06 -26.51 3.80
N ALA A 459 38.92 -25.53 4.06
CA ALA A 459 39.49 -24.67 3.04
C ALA A 459 40.18 -25.49 1.92
N GLY A 460 39.88 -25.16 0.67
CA GLY A 460 40.36 -25.90 -0.51
C GLY A 460 39.49 -27.07 -0.96
N SER A 461 38.48 -27.49 -0.18
CA SER A 461 37.48 -28.50 -0.59
C SER A 461 36.04 -27.98 -0.58
N SER A 462 35.74 -26.99 0.28
CA SER A 462 34.40 -26.47 0.53
C SER A 462 33.62 -26.02 -0.71
N TYR A 463 34.24 -25.24 -1.61
CA TYR A 463 33.55 -24.64 -2.76
C TYR A 463 33.00 -25.72 -3.70
N GLY A 464 33.87 -26.62 -4.15
CA GLY A 464 33.52 -27.76 -5.01
C GLY A 464 32.64 -28.82 -4.33
N ASN A 465 32.48 -28.76 -3.00
CA ASN A 465 31.54 -29.60 -2.24
C ASN A 465 30.18 -28.93 -2.00
N LEU A 466 29.98 -27.68 -2.43
CA LEU A 466 28.77 -26.88 -2.23
C LEU A 466 28.09 -26.46 -3.53
N VAL A 467 28.83 -25.82 -4.43
CA VAL A 467 28.23 -25.12 -5.58
C VAL A 467 27.79 -26.12 -6.65
N SER A 468 26.49 -26.14 -6.94
CA SER A 468 25.85 -27.08 -7.87
C SER A 468 25.99 -28.57 -7.53
N VAL A 469 26.33 -28.90 -6.27
CA VAL A 469 26.47 -30.29 -5.79
C VAL A 469 25.16 -30.77 -5.17
N PRO A 470 24.66 -31.99 -5.47
CA PRO A 470 23.48 -32.57 -4.80
C PRO A 470 23.60 -32.65 -3.28
N ALA A 471 22.49 -32.47 -2.57
CA ALA A 471 22.42 -32.72 -1.14
C ALA A 471 22.42 -34.23 -0.85
N GLU A 472 23.32 -34.69 0.02
CA GLU A 472 23.50 -36.13 0.36
C GLU A 472 22.36 -36.71 1.22
N ASN A 473 21.53 -35.84 1.82
CA ASN A 473 20.39 -36.28 2.61
C ASN A 473 19.38 -36.97 1.67
N PRO A 474 18.96 -38.23 1.92
CA PRO A 474 18.12 -38.98 0.98
C PRO A 474 16.79 -38.30 0.61
N ALA A 475 16.18 -37.54 1.51
CA ALA A 475 14.93 -36.81 1.22
C ALA A 475 15.17 -35.58 0.34
N ALA A 476 16.25 -34.84 0.60
CA ALA A 476 16.69 -33.72 -0.24
C ALA A 476 17.22 -34.18 -1.61
N GLN A 477 17.87 -35.35 -1.67
CA GLN A 477 18.32 -35.96 -2.92
C GLN A 477 17.14 -36.44 -3.76
N ALA A 478 16.11 -37.02 -3.14
CA ALA A 478 14.89 -37.44 -3.82
C ALA A 478 14.07 -36.26 -4.39
N SER A 479 14.19 -35.05 -3.82
CA SER A 479 13.63 -33.82 -4.39
C SER A 479 14.57 -33.11 -5.37
N GLY A 480 15.77 -33.65 -5.65
CA GLY A 480 16.75 -33.06 -6.56
C GLY A 480 17.44 -31.81 -6.02
N ALA A 481 17.41 -31.56 -4.71
CA ALA A 481 17.98 -30.35 -4.11
C ALA A 481 19.51 -30.29 -4.22
N LEU A 482 20.02 -29.12 -4.59
CA LEU A 482 21.46 -28.82 -4.59
C LEU A 482 21.83 -28.11 -3.29
N ARG A 483 23.05 -28.37 -2.79
CA ARG A 483 23.62 -27.73 -1.59
C ARG A 483 23.66 -26.21 -1.77
N VAL A 484 24.13 -25.72 -2.91
CA VAL A 484 23.99 -24.32 -3.35
C VAL A 484 23.53 -24.28 -4.81
N VAL A 485 22.49 -23.52 -5.08
CA VAL A 485 21.98 -23.17 -6.41
C VAL A 485 22.47 -21.75 -6.75
N PRO A 486 23.41 -21.58 -7.70
CA PRO A 486 23.89 -20.27 -8.13
C PRO A 486 22.74 -19.32 -8.52
N GLY A 487 22.73 -18.12 -7.95
CA GLY A 487 21.73 -17.09 -8.21
C GLY A 487 20.43 -17.23 -7.40
N ASN A 488 20.21 -18.34 -6.67
CA ASN A 488 18.96 -18.60 -5.95
C ASN A 488 19.20 -19.10 -4.51
N PRO A 489 19.21 -18.19 -3.51
CA PRO A 489 19.34 -18.55 -2.10
C PRO A 489 18.22 -19.49 -1.60
N ASP A 490 16.98 -19.22 -1.97
CA ASP A 490 15.80 -19.92 -1.44
C ASP A 490 15.69 -21.36 -1.98
N ALA A 491 16.29 -21.64 -3.15
CA ALA A 491 16.47 -22.99 -3.69
C ALA A 491 17.73 -23.71 -3.19
N SER A 492 18.58 -23.05 -2.38
CA SER A 492 19.85 -23.60 -1.91
C SER A 492 19.70 -24.32 -0.58
N PHE A 493 19.86 -25.65 -0.57
CA PHE A 493 19.66 -26.48 0.62
C PHE A 493 20.56 -26.08 1.80
N LEU A 494 21.76 -25.56 1.55
CA LEU A 494 22.64 -24.99 2.59
C LEU A 494 21.97 -23.82 3.31
N PHE A 495 21.32 -22.91 2.58
CA PHE A 495 20.77 -21.68 3.15
C PHE A 495 19.50 -21.98 3.96
N GLU A 496 18.57 -22.76 3.41
CA GLU A 496 17.39 -23.21 4.15
C GLU A 496 17.76 -24.00 5.41
N LYS A 497 18.85 -24.80 5.37
CA LYS A 497 19.37 -25.54 6.53
C LYS A 497 20.05 -24.64 7.58
N LEU A 498 20.57 -23.47 7.20
CA LEU A 498 21.07 -22.44 8.13
C LEU A 498 19.93 -21.59 8.71
N LEU A 499 18.86 -21.36 7.96
CA LEU A 499 17.64 -20.70 8.46
C LEU A 499 16.84 -21.63 9.40
N GLY A 500 16.81 -22.93 9.10
CA GLY A 500 15.99 -23.94 9.79
C GLY A 500 14.70 -24.31 9.06
N ASN A 501 14.52 -23.82 7.83
CA ASN A 501 13.35 -24.00 6.97
C ASN A 501 13.35 -25.38 6.27
N ILE A 502 13.59 -26.45 7.02
CA ILE A 502 13.77 -27.80 6.48
C ILE A 502 12.75 -28.76 7.07
N LYS A 503 12.39 -29.79 6.29
CA LYS A 503 11.49 -30.86 6.78
C LYS A 503 12.23 -31.72 7.81
N PRO A 504 11.54 -32.36 8.77
CA PRO A 504 12.17 -33.30 9.72
C PRO A 504 12.98 -34.43 9.03
N THR A 505 12.58 -34.85 7.82
CA THR A 505 13.29 -35.84 6.99
C THR A 505 14.61 -35.31 6.39
N GLU A 506 14.77 -33.99 6.30
CA GLU A 506 15.95 -33.29 5.79
C GLU A 506 16.95 -32.93 6.92
N GLY A 507 16.65 -33.36 8.15
CA GLY A 507 17.46 -33.24 9.35
C GLY A 507 17.15 -32.00 10.18
N VAL A 508 18.17 -31.48 10.87
CA VAL A 508 18.05 -30.33 11.79
C VAL A 508 18.80 -29.09 11.30
N LYS A 509 18.44 -27.92 11.84
CA LYS A 509 19.08 -26.62 11.58
C LYS A 509 20.57 -26.68 11.92
N MET A 510 21.39 -25.98 11.14
CA MET A 510 22.83 -25.82 11.37
C MET A 510 23.20 -24.37 11.74
N PRO A 511 24.24 -24.16 12.56
CA PRO A 511 25.02 -25.17 13.28
C PRO A 511 24.20 -25.80 14.42
N LEU A 512 24.30 -27.13 14.57
CA LEU A 512 23.58 -27.89 15.60
C LEU A 512 24.09 -27.59 17.02
N VAL A 513 25.36 -27.22 17.14
CA VAL A 513 26.03 -26.86 18.40
C VAL A 513 26.89 -25.63 18.19
N GLY A 514 27.02 -24.78 19.22
CA GLY A 514 27.70 -23.49 19.14
C GLY A 514 26.74 -22.32 18.90
N ARG A 515 27.28 -21.14 18.58
CA ARG A 515 26.45 -19.96 18.28
C ARG A 515 25.76 -20.12 16.91
N PRO A 516 24.48 -19.76 16.77
CA PRO A 516 23.88 -19.50 15.46
C PRO A 516 24.69 -18.43 14.69
N LEU A 517 24.63 -18.49 13.36
CA LEU A 517 25.15 -17.41 12.52
C LEU A 517 24.33 -16.14 12.78
N SER A 518 25.01 -15.00 12.86
CA SER A 518 24.36 -13.69 12.93
C SER A 518 23.69 -13.34 11.59
N ALA A 519 22.74 -12.40 11.61
CA ALA A 519 22.08 -11.91 10.40
C ALA A 519 23.08 -11.42 9.33
N ALA A 520 24.20 -10.80 9.74
CA ALA A 520 25.26 -10.34 8.83
C ALA A 520 26.06 -11.50 8.20
N GLU A 521 26.22 -12.63 8.90
CA GLU A 521 26.89 -13.83 8.37
C GLU A 521 25.95 -14.61 7.43
N LEU A 522 24.66 -14.68 7.76
CA LEU A 522 23.63 -15.23 6.89
C LEU A 522 23.48 -14.39 5.60
N ASP A 523 23.40 -13.06 5.71
CA ASP A 523 23.33 -12.18 4.53
C ASP A 523 24.60 -12.25 3.67
N LEU A 524 25.78 -12.44 4.27
CA LEU A 524 27.01 -12.65 3.50
C LEU A 524 26.93 -13.91 2.62
N ILE A 525 26.40 -15.02 3.15
CA ILE A 525 26.15 -16.24 2.38
C ILE A 525 25.04 -16.01 1.34
N ARG A 526 23.94 -15.36 1.73
CA ARG A 526 22.80 -15.05 0.84
C ARG A 526 23.23 -14.24 -0.37
N ARG A 527 24.01 -13.17 -0.17
CA ARG A 527 24.54 -12.31 -1.26
C ARG A 527 25.53 -13.05 -2.15
N TRP A 528 26.40 -13.89 -1.58
CA TRP A 528 27.28 -14.74 -2.38
C TRP A 528 26.48 -15.66 -3.30
N ILE A 529 25.48 -16.38 -2.77
CA ILE A 529 24.63 -17.25 -3.58
C ILE A 529 23.88 -16.44 -4.65
N ALA A 530 23.23 -15.34 -4.26
CA ALA A 530 22.49 -14.47 -5.19
C ALA A 530 23.36 -13.86 -6.31
N ALA A 531 24.65 -13.61 -6.04
CA ALA A 531 25.62 -13.15 -7.04
C ALA A 531 26.12 -14.25 -8.01
N GLY A 532 25.50 -15.44 -7.98
CA GLY A 532 25.92 -16.59 -8.80
C GLY A 532 26.96 -17.49 -8.12
N ALA A 533 27.11 -17.40 -6.80
CA ALA A 533 28.06 -18.16 -5.99
C ALA A 533 29.52 -18.13 -6.50
N PRO A 534 30.12 -16.96 -6.83
CA PRO A 534 31.48 -16.91 -7.39
C PRO A 534 32.56 -17.37 -6.40
N GLU A 535 33.57 -18.10 -6.89
CA GLU A 535 34.71 -18.54 -6.07
C GLU A 535 35.71 -17.40 -5.81
N THR A 536 36.17 -16.75 -6.88
CA THR A 536 37.28 -15.78 -6.84
C THR A 536 36.85 -14.34 -7.09
N ALA A 537 35.72 -14.13 -7.75
CA ALA A 537 35.18 -12.80 -8.01
C ALA A 537 34.51 -12.21 -6.74
N PRO A 538 34.54 -10.87 -6.56
CA PRO A 538 33.87 -10.21 -5.46
C PRO A 538 32.36 -10.13 -5.66
N PHE A 539 31.62 -10.05 -4.54
CA PHE A 539 30.16 -9.88 -4.44
C PHE A 539 29.77 -8.95 -3.27
#